data_AF-A0A7S0HMI9-F1
#
_entry.id   AF-A0A7S0HMI9-F1
#
_cell.length_a   1.000
_cell.length_b   1.000
_cell.length_c   1.000
_cell.angle_alpha   90.00
_cell.angle_beta   90.00
_cell.angle_gamma   90.00
#
_symmetry.space_group_name_H-M   'P 1'
#
loop_
_entity.id
_entity.type
_entity.pdbx_description
1 polymer ?
#
loop_
_entity_poly.entity_id
_entity_poly.type
_entity_poly.pdbx_seq_one_letter_code
_entity_poly.pdbx_strand_id
1 'polypeptide(L)'
;EQAANSLVIAVENSLKESKADIKDAQCIVLGMSGCDTPADVEFWLSVCASKFPSCKAMVENDSVIALCSGTGGKMEGVVVISGTGSIGLGVAGGGAQRVRVGGMGPLLGDSGNGYSMGLAALKAAARASDGRGEESPLLAMILDKYQ
;
A
#
# COMPACT_ATOMS: atom_id res chain seq x y z
N GLU A 1 6.26 11.11 12.07
CA GLU A 1 7.52 10.78 12.76
C GLU A 1 7.82 9.28 12.82
N GLN A 2 6.94 8.45 13.41
CA GLN A 2 7.15 6.99 13.48
C GLN A 2 7.37 6.31 12.11
N ALA A 3 6.61 6.71 11.09
CA ALA A 3 6.77 6.18 9.73
C ALA A 3 8.14 6.55 9.11
N ALA A 4 8.63 7.77 9.36
CA ALA A 4 9.95 8.20 8.89
C ALA A 4 11.08 7.43 9.59
N ASN A 5 10.94 7.15 10.89
CA ASN A 5 11.91 6.31 11.60
C ASN A 5 11.92 4.87 11.07
N SER A 6 10.74 4.33 10.74
CA SER A 6 10.62 2.98 10.15
C SER A 6 11.30 2.90 8.79
N LEU A 7 11.18 3.96 7.97
CA LEU A 7 11.90 4.09 6.72
C LEU A 7 13.42 4.04 6.93
N VAL A 8 13.93 4.84 7.87
CA VAL A 8 15.39 4.89 8.14
C VAL A 8 15.91 3.53 8.55
N ILE A 9 15.22 2.85 9.47
CA ILE A 9 15.57 1.51 9.92
C ILE A 9 15.57 0.51 8.74
N ALA A 10 14.58 0.59 7.85
CA ALA A 10 14.51 -0.30 6.69
C ALA A 10 15.69 -0.11 5.72
N VAL A 11 16.09 1.14 5.46
CA VAL A 11 17.24 1.46 4.63
C VAL A 11 18.54 0.98 5.28
N GLU A 12 18.75 1.28 6.56
CA GLU A 12 19.93 0.86 7.31
C GLU A 12 20.08 -0.66 7.37
N ASN A 13 18.98 -1.39 7.60
CA ASN A 13 18.98 -2.84 7.58
C ASN A 13 19.34 -3.40 6.19
N SER A 14 18.77 -2.83 5.12
CA SER A 14 19.05 -3.24 3.75
C SER A 14 20.53 -3.03 3.36
N LEU A 15 21.10 -1.89 3.77
CA LEU A 15 22.52 -1.58 3.58
C LEU A 15 23.43 -2.56 4.34
N LYS A 16 23.09 -2.84 5.61
CA LYS A 16 23.82 -3.78 6.45
C LYS A 16 23.82 -5.20 5.87
N GLU A 17 22.67 -5.69 5.43
CA GLU A 17 22.54 -7.01 4.79
C GLU A 17 23.34 -7.09 3.49
N SER A 18 23.37 -5.99 2.74
CA SER A 18 24.12 -5.87 1.49
C SER A 18 25.62 -5.59 1.69
N LYS A 19 26.08 -5.40 2.94
CA LYS A 19 27.45 -4.97 3.29
C LYS A 19 27.87 -3.69 2.55
N ALA A 20 26.91 -2.78 2.35
CA ALA A 20 27.09 -1.50 1.68
C ALA A 20 26.90 -0.34 2.66
N ASP A 21 27.35 0.84 2.28
CA ASP A 21 27.15 2.10 2.97
C ASP A 21 26.17 2.97 2.14
N ILE A 22 25.50 3.94 2.79
CA ILE A 22 24.59 4.86 2.09
C ILE A 22 25.28 5.62 0.95
N LYS A 23 26.59 5.87 1.07
CA LYS A 23 27.39 6.48 -0.01
C LYS A 23 27.51 5.62 -1.26
N ASP A 24 27.26 4.32 -1.15
CA ASP A 24 27.29 3.38 -2.28
C ASP A 24 25.93 3.34 -3.02
N ALA A 25 24.87 3.86 -2.39
CA ALA A 25 23.54 3.96 -2.99
C ALA A 25 23.46 5.17 -3.93
N GLN A 26 23.18 4.92 -5.22
CA GLN A 26 22.96 5.99 -6.20
C GLN A 26 21.56 6.59 -6.11
N CYS A 27 20.57 5.78 -5.73
CA CYS A 27 19.18 6.20 -5.65
C CYS A 27 18.41 5.38 -4.60
N ILE A 28 17.46 6.03 -3.94
CA ILE A 28 16.41 5.44 -3.12
C ILE A 28 15.08 5.69 -3.83
N VAL A 29 14.31 4.62 -4.03
CA VAL A 29 12.94 4.70 -4.55
C VAL A 29 11.99 4.22 -3.47
N LEU A 30 11.08 5.09 -3.04
CA LEU A 30 10.07 4.78 -2.03
C LEU A 30 8.73 4.50 -2.70
N GLY A 31 8.23 3.27 -2.54
CA GLY A 31 6.84 2.91 -2.86
C GLY A 31 5.99 2.96 -1.61
N MET A 32 5.21 4.02 -1.44
CA MET A 32 4.47 4.28 -0.21
C MET A 32 2.96 4.17 -0.43
N SER A 33 2.29 3.37 0.40
CA SER A 33 0.83 3.41 0.52
C SER A 33 0.39 4.77 1.09
N GLY A 34 -0.65 5.37 0.52
CA GLY A 34 -1.16 6.68 0.96
C GLY A 34 -0.35 7.87 0.44
N CYS A 35 0.65 7.65 -0.42
CA CYS A 35 1.31 8.72 -1.15
C CYS A 35 0.47 9.02 -2.41
N ASP A 36 -0.60 9.80 -2.21
CA ASP A 36 -1.63 10.02 -3.23
C ASP A 36 -1.65 11.44 -3.77
N THR A 37 -1.06 12.39 -3.02
CA THR A 37 -1.02 13.82 -3.35
C THR A 37 0.42 14.32 -3.52
N PRO A 38 0.61 15.46 -4.22
CA PRO A 38 1.93 16.11 -4.30
C PRO A 38 2.53 16.44 -2.92
N ALA A 39 1.71 16.79 -1.94
CA ALA A 39 2.17 17.09 -0.58
C ALA A 39 2.75 15.85 0.12
N ASP A 40 2.18 14.67 -0.11
CA ASP A 40 2.72 13.42 0.44
C ASP A 40 4.09 13.11 -0.18
N VAL A 41 4.21 13.31 -1.50
CA VAL A 41 5.46 13.11 -2.25
C VAL A 41 6.53 14.07 -1.72
N GLU A 42 6.22 15.36 -1.60
CA GLU A 42 7.13 16.37 -1.07
C GLU A 42 7.57 16.07 0.37
N PHE A 43 6.63 15.64 1.22
CA PHE A 43 6.95 15.22 2.58
C PHE A 43 8.00 14.11 2.60
N TRP A 44 7.79 13.03 1.84
CA TRP A 44 8.72 11.90 1.81
C TRP A 44 10.07 12.24 1.14
N LEU A 45 10.06 13.09 0.12
CA LEU A 45 11.29 13.63 -0.46
C LEU A 45 12.09 14.45 0.55
N SER A 46 11.42 15.26 1.37
CA SER A 46 12.07 16.06 2.43
C SER A 46 12.70 15.17 3.50
N VAL A 47 12.04 14.06 3.87
CA VAL A 47 12.59 13.05 4.78
C VAL A 47 13.84 12.42 4.19
N CYS A 48 13.80 12.03 2.92
CA CYS A 48 14.97 11.46 2.24
C CYS A 48 16.12 12.46 2.15
N ALA A 49 15.85 13.71 1.78
CA ALA A 49 16.87 14.76 1.69
C ALA A 49 17.54 15.03 3.05
N SER A 50 16.76 14.97 4.14
CA SER A 50 17.27 15.16 5.50
C SER A 50 18.10 13.97 5.99
N LYS A 51 17.67 12.73 5.70
CA LYS A 51 18.30 11.51 6.25
C LYS A 51 19.39 10.93 5.36
N PHE A 52 19.28 11.13 4.05
CA PHE A 52 20.13 10.53 3.02
C PHE A 52 20.57 11.58 1.99
N PRO A 53 21.24 12.67 2.40
CA PRO A 53 21.50 13.84 1.55
C PRO A 53 22.38 13.57 0.33
N SER A 54 23.19 12.50 0.35
CA SER A 54 24.06 12.11 -0.76
C SER A 54 23.36 11.28 -1.84
N CYS A 55 22.12 10.84 -1.60
CA CYS A 55 21.43 9.89 -2.46
C CYS A 55 20.24 10.57 -3.17
N LYS A 56 20.07 10.30 -4.47
CA LYS A 56 18.87 10.74 -5.19
C LYS A 56 17.65 10.00 -4.64
N ALA A 57 16.52 10.70 -4.50
CA ALA A 57 15.29 10.11 -4.01
C ALA A 57 14.18 10.21 -5.05
N MET A 58 13.40 9.15 -5.18
CA MET A 58 12.12 9.13 -5.89
C MET A 58 11.06 8.57 -4.95
N VAL A 59 9.86 9.16 -5.00
CA VAL A 59 8.72 8.70 -4.21
C VAL A 59 7.58 8.45 -5.18
N GLU A 60 7.00 7.26 -5.08
CA GLU A 60 5.88 6.81 -5.90
C GLU A 60 4.84 6.13 -4.99
N ASN A 61 3.62 6.04 -5.49
CA ASN A 61 2.59 5.22 -4.86
C ASN A 61 2.98 3.72 -4.95
N ASP A 62 2.62 2.93 -3.95
CA ASP A 62 2.93 1.49 -3.92
C ASP A 62 2.45 0.71 -5.17
N SER A 63 1.32 1.13 -5.76
CA SER A 63 0.81 0.59 -7.02
C SER A 63 1.79 0.70 -8.19
N VAL A 64 2.61 1.75 -8.25
CA VAL A 64 3.63 1.91 -9.29
C VAL A 64 4.72 0.88 -9.14
N ILE A 65 5.18 0.64 -7.91
CA ILE A 65 6.21 -0.36 -7.62
C ILE A 65 5.68 -1.77 -7.92
N ALA A 66 4.44 -2.05 -7.54
CA ALA A 66 3.78 -3.33 -7.85
C ALA A 66 3.70 -3.57 -9.36
N LEU A 67 3.25 -2.58 -10.14
CA LEU A 67 3.19 -2.68 -11.60
C LEU A 67 4.58 -2.87 -12.21
N CYS A 68 5.56 -2.08 -11.78
CA CYS A 68 6.94 -2.16 -12.25
C CYS A 68 7.53 -3.56 -12.00
N SER A 69 7.29 -4.13 -10.82
CA SER A 69 7.76 -5.47 -10.47
C SER A 69 7.14 -6.57 -11.34
N GLY A 70 5.83 -6.48 -11.63
CA GLY A 70 5.13 -7.46 -12.46
C GLY A 70 5.42 -7.34 -13.96
N THR A 71 5.93 -6.20 -14.41
CA THR A 71 6.20 -5.91 -15.83
C THR A 71 7.69 -5.94 -16.18
N GLY A 72 8.55 -6.27 -15.23
CA GLY A 72 10.01 -6.26 -15.42
C GLY A 72 10.54 -4.85 -15.73
N GLY A 73 9.94 -3.81 -15.15
CA GLY A 73 10.35 -2.42 -15.33
C GLY A 73 9.74 -1.69 -16.52
N LYS A 74 8.85 -2.32 -17.29
CA LYS A 74 8.38 -1.76 -18.58
C LYS A 74 7.37 -0.62 -18.49
N MET A 75 6.93 -0.23 -17.29
CA MET A 75 6.00 0.90 -17.04
C MET A 75 4.83 0.94 -18.05
N GLU A 76 4.24 -0.23 -18.31
CA GLU A 76 3.18 -0.43 -19.29
C GLU A 76 2.31 -1.60 -18.80
N GLY A 77 1.02 -1.39 -18.63
CA GLY A 77 0.07 -2.40 -18.17
C GLY A 77 -0.88 -1.91 -17.10
N VAL A 78 -1.54 -2.85 -16.42
CA VAL A 78 -2.50 -2.58 -15.35
C VAL A 78 -2.17 -3.44 -14.14
N VAL A 79 -2.26 -2.85 -12.95
CA VAL A 79 -2.18 -3.56 -11.68
C VAL A 79 -3.43 -3.28 -10.85
N VAL A 80 -3.90 -4.31 -10.16
CA VAL A 80 -4.95 -4.22 -9.14
C VAL A 80 -4.39 -4.78 -7.85
N ILE A 81 -4.39 -3.98 -6.81
CA ILE A 81 -3.99 -4.38 -5.46
C ILE A 81 -5.25 -4.56 -4.63
N SER A 82 -5.36 -5.70 -3.97
CA SER A 82 -6.38 -5.98 -2.96
C SER A 82 -5.72 -6.54 -1.70
N GLY A 83 -5.67 -5.72 -0.66
CA GLY A 83 -5.10 -6.05 0.64
C GLY A 83 -6.03 -5.54 1.75
N THR A 84 -5.51 -4.68 2.64
CA THR A 84 -6.38 -3.97 3.60
C THR A 84 -7.33 -3.02 2.89
N GLY A 85 -6.82 -2.26 1.92
CA GLY A 85 -7.58 -1.45 0.97
C GLY A 85 -7.48 -2.01 -0.45
N SER A 86 -7.97 -1.26 -1.43
CA SER A 86 -7.95 -1.66 -2.84
C SER A 86 -7.68 -0.48 -3.78
N ILE A 87 -6.81 -0.70 -4.77
CA ILE A 87 -6.47 0.31 -5.77
C ILE A 87 -6.17 -0.35 -7.11
N GLY A 88 -6.60 0.29 -8.20
CA GLY A 88 -6.21 -0.03 -9.57
C GLY A 88 -5.35 1.08 -10.16
N LEU A 89 -4.27 0.71 -10.84
CA LEU A 89 -3.41 1.62 -11.60
C LEU A 89 -3.22 1.06 -13.01
N GLY A 90 -3.56 1.85 -14.02
CA GLY A 90 -3.21 1.62 -15.42
C GLY A 90 -2.10 2.59 -15.85
N VAL A 91 -1.12 2.08 -16.59
CA VAL A 91 0.00 2.84 -17.13
C VAL A 91 0.18 2.49 -18.61
N ALA A 92 0.33 3.51 -19.46
CA ALA A 92 0.52 3.34 -20.90
C ALA A 92 1.46 4.39 -21.50
N GLY A 93 1.88 4.15 -22.75
CA GLY A 93 2.72 5.07 -23.51
C GLY A 93 4.12 5.20 -22.92
N GLY A 94 4.68 4.10 -22.39
CA GLY A 94 5.98 4.09 -21.73
C GLY A 94 6.01 4.90 -20.44
N GLY A 95 4.90 4.90 -19.68
CA GLY A 95 4.79 5.59 -18.39
C GLY A 95 4.17 6.99 -18.44
N ALA A 96 3.97 7.55 -19.64
CA ALA A 96 3.48 8.93 -19.82
C ALA A 96 1.99 9.08 -19.49
N GLN A 97 1.20 8.01 -19.62
CA GLN A 97 -0.23 8.02 -19.32
C GLN A 97 -0.45 7.16 -18.08
N ARG A 98 -1.06 7.73 -17.04
CA ARG A 98 -1.40 7.02 -15.80
C ARG A 98 -2.85 7.29 -15.44
N VAL A 99 -3.59 6.23 -15.09
CA VAL A 99 -4.98 6.31 -14.61
C VAL A 99 -5.09 5.49 -13.34
N ARG A 100 -5.64 6.12 -12.29
CA ARG A 100 -5.87 5.48 -10.99
C ARG A 100 -7.37 5.35 -10.74
N VAL A 101 -7.80 4.22 -10.20
CA VAL A 101 -9.20 3.93 -9.84
C VAL A 101 -9.24 3.30 -8.44
N GLY A 102 -10.17 3.75 -7.59
CA GLY A 102 -10.23 3.32 -6.18
C GLY A 102 -9.17 4.01 -5.31
N GLY A 103 -8.86 3.40 -4.16
CA GLY A 103 -7.92 3.95 -3.17
C GLY A 103 -8.48 5.12 -2.36
N MET A 104 -9.80 5.28 -2.29
CA MET A 104 -10.45 6.32 -1.48
C MET A 104 -10.61 5.91 -0.02
N GLY A 105 -10.12 4.72 0.33
CA GLY A 105 -10.16 4.19 1.68
C GLY A 105 -11.50 3.54 2.02
N PRO A 106 -11.59 2.97 3.23
CA PRO A 106 -12.66 2.06 3.65
C PRO A 106 -14.05 2.71 3.75
N LEU A 107 -14.12 4.03 3.83
CA LEU A 107 -15.37 4.77 3.98
C LEU A 107 -16.01 5.13 2.64
N LEU A 108 -15.20 5.47 1.64
CA LEU A 108 -15.68 6.16 0.43
C LEU A 108 -15.63 5.32 -0.85
N GLY A 109 -14.83 4.26 -0.93
CA GLY A 109 -14.76 3.54 -2.21
C GLY A 109 -14.05 2.19 -2.23
N ASP A 110 -13.34 1.81 -1.17
CA ASP A 110 -12.58 0.58 -1.17
C ASP A 110 -13.53 -0.64 -1.06
N SER A 111 -13.62 -1.43 -2.12
CA SER A 111 -14.38 -2.69 -2.18
C SER A 111 -13.49 -3.84 -2.69
N GLY A 112 -13.89 -5.08 -2.43
CA GLY A 112 -13.12 -6.25 -2.86
C GLY A 112 -11.77 -6.44 -2.14
N ASN A 113 -11.58 -5.74 -1.01
CA ASN A 113 -10.44 -5.83 -0.11
C ASN A 113 -10.82 -6.50 1.22
N GLY A 114 -9.80 -6.85 2.01
CA GLY A 114 -9.95 -7.51 3.30
C GLY A 114 -10.81 -6.72 4.30
N TYR A 115 -10.73 -5.38 4.31
CA TYR A 115 -11.58 -4.57 5.18
C TYR A 115 -13.06 -4.74 4.81
N SER A 116 -13.40 -4.59 3.53
CA SER A 116 -14.77 -4.70 3.02
C SER A 116 -15.35 -6.11 3.26
N MET A 117 -14.54 -7.15 3.06
CA MET A 117 -14.91 -8.54 3.32
C MET A 117 -15.11 -8.80 4.82
N GLY A 118 -14.19 -8.35 5.67
CA GLY A 118 -14.29 -8.51 7.12
C GLY A 118 -15.51 -7.78 7.69
N LEU A 119 -15.77 -6.55 7.24
CA LEU A 119 -16.95 -5.79 7.64
C LEU A 119 -18.24 -6.47 7.18
N ALA A 120 -18.28 -7.03 5.96
CA ALA A 120 -19.41 -7.79 5.47
C ALA A 120 -19.67 -9.05 6.33
N ALA A 121 -18.61 -9.78 6.69
CA ALA A 121 -18.71 -10.95 7.55
C ALA A 121 -19.23 -10.60 8.95
N LEU A 122 -18.71 -9.54 9.57
CA LEU A 122 -19.19 -9.05 10.87
C LEU A 122 -20.65 -8.60 10.82
N LYS A 123 -21.06 -7.88 9.77
CA LYS A 123 -22.46 -7.49 9.56
C LYS A 123 -23.38 -8.70 9.39
N ALA A 124 -22.94 -9.72 8.67
CA ALA A 124 -23.70 -10.95 8.48
C ALA A 124 -23.87 -11.71 9.80
N ALA A 125 -22.78 -11.89 10.56
CA ALA A 125 -22.83 -12.53 11.88
C ALA A 125 -23.71 -11.78 12.87
N ALA A 126 -23.61 -10.45 12.94
CA ALA A 126 -24.44 -9.63 13.82
C ALA A 126 -25.94 -9.77 13.50
N ARG A 127 -26.31 -9.82 12.21
CA ARG A 127 -27.70 -10.05 11.78
C ARG A 127 -28.17 -11.47 12.08
N ALA A 128 -27.32 -12.48 11.93
CA ALA A 128 -27.66 -13.85 12.29
C ALA A 128 -27.90 -13.98 13.80
N SER A 129 -27.08 -13.30 14.61
CA SER A 129 -27.16 -13.35 16.08
C SER A 129 -28.46 -12.78 16.67
N ASP A 130 -29.13 -11.86 15.97
CA ASP A 130 -30.41 -11.26 16.40
C ASP A 130 -31.60 -11.66 15.52
N GLY A 131 -31.42 -12.68 14.66
CA GLY A 131 -32.48 -13.25 13.82
C GLY A 131 -32.87 -12.39 12.60
N ARG A 132 -32.13 -11.32 12.29
CA ARG A 132 -32.36 -10.47 11.09
C ARG A 132 -31.68 -10.99 9.82
N GLY A 133 -30.86 -12.03 9.92
CA GLY A 133 -30.10 -12.60 8.80
C GLY A 133 -30.14 -14.12 8.81
N GLU A 134 -29.74 -14.71 7.70
CA GLU A 134 -29.63 -16.16 7.57
C GLU A 134 -28.56 -16.70 8.53
N GLU A 135 -28.83 -17.87 9.10
CA GLU A 135 -27.82 -18.61 9.84
C GLU A 135 -26.64 -18.93 8.92
N SER A 136 -25.43 -18.64 9.38
CA SER A 136 -24.21 -18.92 8.63
C SER A 136 -23.09 -19.35 9.56
N PRO A 137 -22.14 -20.17 9.08
CA PRO A 137 -20.95 -20.53 9.85
C PRO A 137 -20.12 -19.32 10.31
N LEU A 138 -20.29 -18.17 9.65
CA LEU A 138 -19.58 -16.93 10.00
C LEU A 138 -19.85 -16.49 11.44
N LEU A 139 -21.08 -16.66 11.95
CA LEU A 139 -21.38 -16.32 13.35
C LEU A 139 -20.54 -17.17 14.29
N ALA A 140 -20.59 -18.50 14.14
CA ALA A 140 -19.83 -19.41 14.99
C ALA A 140 -18.31 -19.15 14.92
N MET A 141 -17.76 -18.95 13.72
CA MET A 141 -16.34 -18.66 13.52
C MET A 141 -15.90 -17.32 14.12
N ILE A 142 -16.77 -16.30 14.09
CA ILE A 142 -16.47 -15.00 14.68
C ILE A 142 -16.54 -15.07 16.20
N LEU A 143 -17.53 -15.76 16.78
CA LEU A 143 -17.61 -15.93 18.23
C LEU A 143 -16.39 -16.70 18.76
N ASP A 144 -16.02 -17.82 18.13
CA ASP A 144 -14.84 -18.62 18.51
C ASP A 144 -13.52 -17.82 18.52
N LYS A 145 -13.40 -16.84 17.63
CA LYS A 145 -12.19 -16.01 17.52
C LYS A 145 -12.14 -14.87 18.53
N TYR A 146 -13.28 -14.32 18.93
CA TYR A 146 -13.37 -13.03 19.63
C TYR A 146 -14.11 -13.08 20.98
N GLN A 147 -14.67 -14.23 21.36
CA GLN A 147 -15.24 -14.50 22.70
C GLN A 147 -14.48 -15.65 23.37
#